data_AF-A0A7X8VK33-F1
#
_entry.id   AF-A0A7X8VK33-F1
#
_cell.length_a   1.000
_cell.length_b   1.000
_cell.length_c   1.000
_cell.angle_alpha   90.00
_cell.angle_beta   90.00
_cell.angle_gamma   90.00
#
_symmetry.space_group_name_H-M   'P 1'
#
loop_
_entity.id
_entity.type
_entity.pdbx_description
1 polymer ?
#
loop_
_entity_poly.entity_id
_entity_poly.type
_entity_poly.pdbx_seq_one_letter_code
_entity_poly.pdbx_strand_id
1 'polypeptide(L)'
;MSTFHDLPLSERLTLARLGTSHYSRQLSLIDNADFDEPTDLAGWTRSHLIAHVAYNAIALCNLMHWANTGEKTPMYSSPEARNEEIAYGATLNPDALRNLHEHSVARLDVDWSGTSDEAWANEVLTAQGRT
;
A
#
# COMPACT_ATOMS: atom_id res chain seq x y z
N MET A 1 -6.53 24.13 -13.52
CA MET A 1 -5.48 23.63 -12.61
C MET A 1 -5.11 22.22 -13.07
N SER A 2 -3.82 21.89 -13.09
CA SER A 2 -3.33 20.55 -13.45
C SER A 2 -3.74 19.51 -12.39
N THR A 3 -4.00 18.26 -12.77
CA THR A 3 -4.31 17.16 -11.85
C THR A 3 -3.08 16.28 -11.59
N PHE A 4 -3.17 15.34 -10.63
CA PHE A 4 -2.08 14.40 -10.36
C PHE A 4 -1.68 13.59 -11.60
N HIS A 5 -2.64 13.22 -12.45
CA HIS A 5 -2.41 12.40 -13.65
C HIS A 5 -1.65 13.15 -14.76
N ASP A 6 -1.70 14.48 -14.74
CA ASP A 6 -1.03 15.34 -15.72
C ASP A 6 0.44 15.61 -15.37
N LEU A 7 0.90 15.20 -14.19
CA LEU A 7 2.27 15.43 -13.71
C LEU A 7 3.27 14.42 -14.30
N PRO A 8 4.55 14.83 -14.49
CA PRO A 8 5.63 13.90 -14.80
C PRO A 8 5.69 12.74 -13.80
N LEU A 9 6.08 11.54 -14.27
CA LEU A 9 6.17 10.34 -13.42
C LEU A 9 7.05 10.57 -12.19
N SER A 10 8.18 11.26 -12.36
CA SER A 10 9.10 11.61 -11.27
C SER A 10 8.46 12.48 -10.18
N GLU A 11 7.60 13.43 -10.56
CA GLU A 11 6.86 14.26 -9.62
C GLU A 11 5.77 13.45 -8.89
N ARG A 12 5.07 12.57 -9.61
CA ARG A 12 4.09 11.63 -9.01
C ARG A 12 4.74 10.71 -7.98
N LEU A 13 5.91 10.13 -8.30
CA LEU A 13 6.70 9.32 -7.37
C LEU A 13 7.18 10.13 -6.17
N THR A 14 7.61 11.37 -6.38
CA THR A 14 8.00 12.27 -5.28
C THR A 14 6.83 12.52 -4.33
N LEU A 15 5.64 12.80 -4.87
CA LEU A 15 4.44 12.99 -4.06
C LEU A 15 4.04 11.72 -3.29
N ALA A 16 4.11 10.54 -3.92
CA ALA A 16 3.86 9.27 -3.25
C ALA A 16 4.82 9.06 -2.06
N ARG A 17 6.13 9.28 -2.28
CA ARG A 17 7.17 9.16 -1.23
C ARG A 17 6.98 10.17 -0.09
N LEU A 18 6.59 11.40 -0.41
CA LEU A 18 6.27 12.41 0.60
C LEU A 18 5.04 12.04 1.42
N GLY A 19 4.00 11.51 0.77
CA GLY A 19 2.80 10.99 1.42
C GLY A 19 3.10 9.82 2.36
N THR A 20 3.90 8.85 1.91
CA THR A 20 4.38 7.74 2.74
C THR A 20 5.19 8.24 3.93
N SER A 21 6.10 9.19 3.73
CA SER A 21 6.88 9.79 4.82
C SER A 21 5.99 10.52 5.82
N HIS A 22 4.94 11.20 5.35
CA HIS A 22 3.95 11.82 6.22
C HIS A 22 3.20 10.77 7.05
N TYR A 23 2.67 9.72 6.42
CA TYR A 23 2.02 8.61 7.11
C TYR A 23 2.93 7.95 8.16
N SER A 24 4.17 7.61 7.79
CA SER A 24 5.14 6.98 8.70
C SER A 24 5.45 7.86 9.92
N ARG A 25 5.50 9.18 9.76
CA ARG A 25 5.64 10.10 10.90
C ARG A 25 4.44 10.00 11.83
N GLN A 26 3.22 9.97 11.31
CA GLN A 26 2.03 9.80 12.14
C GLN A 26 2.04 8.46 12.88
N LEU A 27 2.41 7.37 12.19
CA LEU A 27 2.56 6.05 12.81
C LEU A 27 3.62 6.03 13.92
N SER A 28 4.72 6.78 13.77
CA SER A 28 5.77 6.86 14.79
C SER A 28 5.34 7.60 16.07
N LEU A 29 4.28 8.40 16.01
CA LEU A 29 3.75 9.15 17.15
C LEU A 29 2.71 8.36 17.97
N ILE A 30 2.24 7.22 17.46
CA ILE A 30 1.26 6.36 18.14
C ILE A 30 2.02 5.36 19.00
N ASP A 31 1.71 5.27 20.28
CA ASP A 31 2.32 4.28 21.18
C ASP A 31 1.81 2.87 20.86
N ASN A 32 2.62 1.84 21.14
CA ASN A 32 2.21 0.45 20.90
C ASN A 32 0.94 0.06 21.69
N ALA A 33 0.72 0.64 22.87
CA ALA A 33 -0.47 0.41 23.67
C ALA A 33 -1.76 0.95 23.03
N ASP A 34 -1.64 1.88 22.09
CA ASP A 34 -2.75 2.60 21.47
C ASP A 34 -3.24 1.94 20.17
N PHE A 35 -2.71 0.76 19.80
CA PHE A 35 -3.02 0.09 18.54
C PHE A 35 -4.45 -0.48 18.48
N ASP A 36 -5.01 -0.87 19.62
CA ASP A 36 -6.36 -1.42 19.72
C ASP A 36 -7.44 -0.34 19.82
N GLU A 37 -7.05 0.92 19.99
CA GLU A 37 -7.97 2.05 20.02
C GLU A 37 -8.64 2.29 18.65
N PRO A 38 -9.87 2.84 18.64
CA PRO A 38 -10.60 3.12 17.41
C PRO A 38 -9.92 4.20 16.57
N THR A 39 -10.18 4.13 15.27
CA THR A 39 -9.90 5.21 14.30
C THR A 39 -11.18 5.97 13.97
N ASP A 40 -11.08 7.04 13.20
CA ASP A 40 -12.25 7.72 12.61
C ASP A 40 -12.98 6.86 11.55
N LEU A 41 -12.39 5.74 11.14
CA LEU A 41 -13.04 4.76 10.28
C LEU A 41 -13.86 3.81 11.14
N ALA A 42 -15.19 3.89 11.01
CA ALA A 42 -16.12 3.10 11.80
C ALA A 42 -15.80 1.59 11.71
N GLY A 43 -15.64 0.96 12.87
CA GLY A 43 -15.33 -0.47 12.99
C GLY A 43 -13.85 -0.83 12.83
N TRP A 44 -12.95 0.14 12.67
CA TRP A 44 -11.52 -0.11 12.49
C TRP A 44 -10.72 0.42 13.68
N THR A 45 -9.93 -0.47 14.29
CA THR A 45 -8.85 -0.06 15.21
C THR A 45 -7.63 0.43 14.44
N ARG A 46 -6.67 1.06 15.12
CA ARG A 46 -5.42 1.47 14.46
C ARG A 46 -4.67 0.26 13.88
N SER A 47 -4.71 -0.91 14.53
CA SER A 47 -4.17 -2.16 13.98
C SER A 47 -4.77 -2.52 12.62
N HIS A 48 -6.09 -2.40 12.45
CA HIS A 48 -6.76 -2.65 11.17
C HIS A 48 -6.26 -1.70 10.08
N LEU A 49 -6.17 -0.41 10.41
CA LEU A 49 -5.73 0.61 9.46
C LEU A 49 -4.27 0.39 9.03
N ILE A 50 -3.38 0.10 9.99
CA ILE A 50 -1.96 -0.10 9.72
C ILE A 50 -1.74 -1.36 8.88
N ALA A 51 -2.42 -2.46 9.23
CA ALA A 51 -2.41 -3.69 8.45
C ALA A 51 -2.90 -3.42 7.02
N HIS A 52 -4.03 -2.72 6.87
CA HIS A 52 -4.58 -2.40 5.56
C HIS A 52 -3.62 -1.60 4.68
N VAL A 53 -2.96 -0.56 5.22
CA VAL A 53 -2.00 0.25 4.45
C VAL A 53 -0.83 -0.60 3.97
N ALA A 54 -0.30 -1.50 4.81
CA ALA A 54 0.78 -2.40 4.39
C ALA A 54 0.31 -3.42 3.33
N TYR A 55 -0.87 -4.01 3.49
CA TYR A 55 -1.44 -4.90 2.47
C TYR A 55 -1.81 -4.17 1.18
N ASN A 56 -2.10 -2.87 1.23
CA ASN A 56 -2.23 -2.07 0.02
C ASN A 56 -0.89 -1.93 -0.71
N ALA A 57 0.21 -1.68 0.00
CA ALA A 57 1.53 -1.61 -0.62
C ALA A 57 1.90 -2.94 -1.31
N ILE A 58 1.65 -4.08 -0.65
CA ILE A 58 1.83 -5.42 -1.25
C ILE A 58 0.95 -5.62 -2.48
N ALA A 59 -0.31 -5.20 -2.42
CA ALA A 59 -1.22 -5.29 -3.56
C ALA A 59 -0.78 -4.42 -4.75
N LEU A 60 -0.12 -3.29 -4.51
CA LEU A 60 0.49 -2.47 -5.56
C LEU A 60 1.76 -3.13 -6.12
N CYS A 61 2.57 -3.81 -5.30
CA CYS A 61 3.70 -4.63 -5.79
C CYS A 61 3.23 -5.69 -6.81
N ASN A 62 2.07 -6.32 -6.56
CA ASN A 62 1.48 -7.28 -7.50
C ASN A 62 1.21 -6.66 -8.88
N LEU A 63 0.70 -5.42 -8.91
CA LEU A 63 0.47 -4.71 -10.17
C LEU A 63 1.79 -4.32 -10.84
N MET A 64 2.81 -3.91 -10.07
CA MET A 64 4.13 -3.63 -10.63
C MET A 64 4.76 -4.92 -11.20
N HIS A 65 4.62 -6.06 -10.53
CA HIS A 65 5.09 -7.33 -11.04
C HIS A 65 4.38 -7.70 -12.35
N TRP A 66 3.05 -7.55 -12.41
CA TRP A 66 2.29 -7.76 -13.64
C TRP A 66 2.77 -6.81 -14.75
N ALA A 67 2.87 -5.51 -14.48
CA ALA A 67 3.33 -4.53 -15.45
C ALA A 67 4.74 -4.86 -15.98
N ASN A 68 5.67 -5.30 -15.11
CA ASN A 68 7.05 -5.59 -15.52
C ASN A 68 7.22 -6.91 -16.28
N THR A 69 6.34 -7.89 -16.06
CA THR A 69 6.52 -9.25 -16.60
C THR A 69 5.49 -9.65 -17.66
N GLY A 70 4.34 -8.97 -17.70
CA GLY A 70 3.16 -9.39 -18.46
C GLY A 70 2.38 -10.53 -17.80
N GLU A 71 2.83 -11.07 -16.66
CA GLU A 71 2.16 -12.15 -15.94
C GLU A 71 1.06 -11.60 -15.03
N LYS A 72 -0.20 -11.92 -15.35
CA LYS A 72 -1.35 -11.38 -14.64
C LYS A 72 -1.32 -11.71 -13.15
N THR A 73 -1.12 -10.67 -12.35
CA THR A 73 -1.03 -10.77 -10.89
C THR A 73 -1.96 -9.73 -10.25
N PRO A 74 -3.18 -10.11 -9.85
CA PRO A 74 -4.17 -9.15 -9.34
C PRO A 74 -3.75 -8.56 -7.99
N MET A 75 -4.29 -7.38 -7.65
CA MET A 75 -4.08 -6.72 -6.35
C MET A 75 -4.35 -7.65 -5.17
N TYR A 76 -5.48 -8.37 -5.23
CA TYR A 76 -5.92 -9.35 -4.24
C TYR A 76 -6.48 -10.57 -4.99
N SER A 77 -6.44 -11.75 -4.36
CA SER A 77 -7.04 -12.96 -4.94
C SER A 77 -8.56 -12.91 -4.96
N SER A 78 -9.18 -12.30 -3.95
CA SER A 78 -10.60 -11.94 -3.91
C SER A 78 -10.88 -10.82 -2.88
N PRO A 79 -12.08 -10.20 -2.91
CA PRO A 79 -12.51 -9.28 -1.85
C PRO A 79 -12.53 -9.91 -0.45
N GLU A 80 -12.89 -11.19 -0.36
CA GLU A 80 -12.91 -11.96 0.89
C GLU A 80 -11.49 -12.14 1.43
N ALA A 81 -10.56 -12.57 0.57
CA ALA A 81 -9.15 -12.73 0.95
C ALA A 81 -8.56 -11.41 1.48
N ARG A 82 -8.81 -10.29 0.79
CA ARG A 82 -8.41 -8.95 1.27
C ARG A 82 -8.92 -8.69 2.70
N ASN A 83 -10.17 -9.01 2.99
CA ASN A 83 -10.76 -8.75 4.30
C ASN A 83 -10.21 -9.69 5.37
N GLU A 84 -10.00 -10.97 5.04
CA GLU A 84 -9.39 -11.97 5.93
C GLU A 84 -7.94 -11.60 6.28
N GLU A 85 -7.16 -11.17 5.28
CA GLU A 85 -5.77 -10.70 5.46
C GLU A 85 -5.72 -9.51 6.41
N ILE A 86 -6.60 -8.51 6.24
CA ILE A 86 -6.67 -7.33 7.12
C ILE A 86 -7.09 -7.74 8.54
N ALA A 87 -8.10 -8.60 8.67
CA ALA A 87 -8.58 -9.08 9.98
C ALA A 87 -7.48 -9.86 10.72
N TYR A 88 -6.75 -10.73 10.01
CA TYR A 88 -5.59 -11.43 10.56
C TYR A 88 -4.48 -10.45 10.95
N GLY A 89 -4.13 -9.51 10.06
CA GLY A 89 -3.11 -8.50 10.32
C GLY A 89 -3.42 -7.66 11.55
N ALA A 90 -4.69 -7.32 11.78
CA ALA A 90 -5.12 -6.57 12.95
C ALA A 90 -4.88 -7.31 14.28
N THR A 91 -4.66 -8.63 14.27
CA THR A 91 -4.32 -9.42 15.47
C THR A 91 -2.82 -9.48 15.78
N LEU A 92 -1.97 -9.00 14.87
CA LEU A 92 -0.53 -8.98 15.06
C LEU A 92 -0.14 -7.99 16.16
N ASN A 93 0.96 -8.31 16.86
CA ASN A 93 1.50 -7.36 17.83
C ASN A 93 1.97 -6.06 17.15
N PRO A 94 1.98 -4.91 17.87
CA PRO A 94 2.33 -3.61 17.29
C PRO A 94 3.67 -3.56 16.55
N ASP A 95 4.71 -4.21 17.09
CA ASP A 95 6.04 -4.20 16.45
C ASP A 95 6.04 -5.01 15.14
N ALA A 96 5.28 -6.11 15.07
CA ALA A 96 5.08 -6.84 13.82
C ALA A 96 4.34 -6.00 12.78
N LEU A 97 3.36 -5.19 13.17
CA LEU A 97 2.67 -4.25 12.28
C LEU A 97 3.60 -3.13 11.78
N ARG A 98 4.47 -2.60 12.64
CA ARG A 98 5.49 -1.62 12.23
C ARG A 98 6.48 -2.21 11.23
N ASN A 99 6.97 -3.42 11.49
CA ASN A 99 7.86 -4.13 10.57
C ASN A 99 7.18 -4.43 9.23
N LEU A 100 5.90 -4.86 9.27
CA LEU A 100 5.11 -5.10 8.07
C LEU A 100 4.94 -3.82 7.23
N HIS A 101 4.64 -2.70 7.88
CA HIS A 101 4.59 -1.38 7.23
C HIS A 101 5.94 -1.00 6.61
N GLU A 102 7.02 -1.03 7.38
CA GLU A 102 8.36 -0.64 6.90
C GLU A 102 8.81 -1.49 5.71
N HIS A 103 8.64 -2.81 5.80
CA HIS A 103 9.07 -3.72 4.75
C HIS A 103 8.24 -3.60 3.47
N SER A 104 6.92 -3.47 3.61
CA SER A 104 6.02 -3.31 2.45
C SER A 104 6.25 -1.99 1.72
N VAL A 105 6.51 -0.89 2.45
CA VAL A 105 6.93 0.40 1.87
C VAL A 105 8.24 0.25 1.10
N ALA A 106 9.26 -0.34 1.71
CA ALA A 106 10.57 -0.49 1.08
C ALA A 106 10.47 -1.34 -0.20
N ARG A 107 9.69 -2.43 -0.16
CA ARG A 107 9.52 -3.30 -1.32
C ARG A 107 8.84 -2.58 -2.48
N LEU A 108 7.77 -1.84 -2.21
CA LEU A 108 7.06 -1.11 -3.26
C LEU A 108 7.94 -0.04 -3.92
N ASP A 109 8.76 0.67 -3.13
CA ASP A 109 9.67 1.68 -3.69
C ASP A 109 10.79 1.07 -4.55
N VAL A 110 11.28 -0.13 -4.19
CA VAL A 110 12.19 -0.91 -5.04
C VAL A 110 11.51 -1.30 -6.35
N ASP A 111 10.29 -1.83 -6.30
CA ASP A 111 9.56 -2.24 -7.51
C ASP A 111 9.32 -1.03 -8.43
N TRP A 112 8.94 0.14 -7.89
CA TRP A 112 8.83 1.38 -8.68
C TRP A 112 10.16 1.83 -9.28
N SER A 113 11.24 1.81 -8.51
CA SER A 113 12.56 2.28 -8.97
C SER A 113 13.18 1.35 -10.02
N GLY A 114 12.81 0.07 -10.02
CA GLY A 114 13.25 -0.92 -11.00
C GLY A 114 12.36 -1.04 -12.25
N THR A 115 11.24 -0.32 -12.31
CA THR A 115 10.28 -0.41 -13.43
C THR A 115 10.75 0.41 -14.63
N SER A 116 10.73 -0.19 -15.83
CA SER A 116 11.10 0.47 -17.08
C SER A 116 10.04 1.48 -17.54
N ASP A 117 10.43 2.46 -18.36
CA ASP A 117 9.50 3.44 -18.93
C ASP A 117 8.35 2.79 -19.73
N GLU A 118 8.63 1.67 -20.41
CA GLU A 118 7.61 0.89 -21.13
C GLU A 118 6.64 0.22 -20.15
N ALA A 119 7.14 -0.41 -19.09
CA ALA A 119 6.30 -1.08 -18.10
C ALA A 119 5.39 -0.11 -17.34
N TRP A 120 5.78 1.15 -17.19
CA TRP A 120 4.90 2.20 -16.62
C TRP A 120 3.63 2.47 -17.43
N ALA A 121 3.61 2.11 -18.72
CA ALA A 121 2.46 2.25 -19.60
C ALA A 121 1.64 0.96 -19.77
N ASN A 122 2.08 -0.15 -19.17
CA ASN A 122 1.39 -1.43 -19.30
C ASN A 122 0.05 -1.43 -18.55
N GLU A 123 -0.98 -1.97 -19.21
CA GLU A 123 -2.31 -2.08 -18.62
C GLU A 123 -2.33 -3.13 -17.51
N VAL A 124 -2.91 -2.74 -16.38
CA VAL A 124 -3.17 -3.59 -15.23
C VAL A 124 -4.62 -3.40 -14.77
N LEU A 125 -5.09 -4.21 -13.83
CA LEU A 125 -6.47 -4.10 -13.32
C LEU A 125 -6.50 -3.81 -11.82
N THR A 126 -7.10 -2.69 -11.45
CA THR A 126 -7.35 -2.34 -10.05
C THR A 126 -8.38 -3.28 -9.41
N ALA A 127 -8.40 -3.36 -8.08
CA ALA A 127 -9.39 -4.14 -7.34
C ALA A 127 -10.86 -3.74 -7.63
N GLN A 128 -11.10 -2.55 -8.20
CA GLN A 128 -12.43 -2.06 -8.59
C GLN A 128 -12.73 -2.26 -10.09
N GLY A 129 -11.90 -3.01 -10.81
CA GLY A 129 -12.12 -3.33 -12.22
C GLY A 129 -11.78 -2.19 -13.19
N ARG A 130 -10.97 -1.22 -12.77
CA ARG A 130 -10.48 -0.12 -13.63
C ARG A 130 -9.10 -0.45 -14.18
N THR A 131 -8.86 -0.10 -15.44
CA THR A 131 -7.57 -0.17 -16.16
C THR A 131 -6.99 1.22 -16.34
#